data_AF-A0A8X6K211-F1
#
_entry.id   AF-A0A8X6K211-F1
#
_cell.length_a   1.000
_cell.length_b   1.000
_cell.length_c   1.000
_cell.angle_alpha   90.00
_cell.angle_beta   90.00
_cell.angle_gamma   90.00
#
_symmetry.space_group_name_H-M   'P 1'
#
loop_
_entity.id
_entity.type
_entity.pdbx_description
1 polymer ?
#
loop_
_entity_poly.entity_id
_entity_poly.type
_entity_poly.pdbx_seq_one_letter_code
_entity_poly.pdbx_strand_id
1 'polypeptide(L)'
;MPKEMLLSEYQVAESLIEPVHQIISAIKTALESTPPELSSDIVDRGIVLSGGGGLLRNLGKVISETTKLPVRVADDPLCCVALGSGKVLENMDYFGHVLFKQD
;
A
#
# COMPACT_ATOMS: atom_id res chain seq x y z
N MET A 1 -22.34 23.67 -23.64
CA MET A 1 -22.54 24.45 -22.41
C MET A 1 -21.98 23.64 -21.25
N PRO A 2 -20.98 24.14 -20.50
CA PRO A 2 -20.56 23.48 -19.28
C PRO A 2 -21.71 23.48 -18.26
N LYS A 3 -21.92 22.35 -17.58
CA LYS A 3 -22.91 22.21 -16.51
C LYS A 3 -22.18 21.97 -15.19
N GLU A 4 -22.59 22.71 -14.17
CA GLU A 4 -22.15 22.48 -12.80
C GLU A 4 -23.06 21.45 -12.13
N MET A 5 -22.49 20.59 -11.29
CA MET A 5 -23.18 19.56 -10.53
C MET A 5 -22.53 19.43 -9.15
N LEU A 6 -23.36 19.25 -8.12
CA LEU A 6 -22.89 18.89 -6.79
C LEU A 6 -22.59 17.39 -6.73
N LEU A 7 -21.42 17.04 -6.18
CA LEU A 7 -20.96 15.67 -6.01
C LEU A 7 -20.91 15.34 -4.50
N SER A 8 -21.52 14.22 -4.11
CA SER A 8 -21.45 13.74 -2.73
C SER A 8 -20.29 12.75 -2.52
N GLU A 9 -19.82 12.61 -1.28
CA GLU A 9 -18.84 11.58 -0.92
C GLU A 9 -19.32 10.16 -1.27
N TYR A 10 -20.63 9.91 -1.17
CA TYR A 10 -21.24 8.63 -1.52
C TYR A 10 -21.05 8.30 -3.00
N GLN A 11 -21.34 9.25 -3.90
CA GLN A 11 -21.16 9.05 -5.35
C GLN A 11 -19.68 8.83 -5.71
N VAL A 12 -18.76 9.53 -5.03
CA VAL A 12 -17.32 9.31 -5.20
C VAL A 12 -16.95 7.89 -4.74
N ALA A 13 -17.40 7.50 -3.55
CA ALA A 13 -17.13 6.17 -3.01
C ALA A 13 -17.68 5.05 -3.91
N GLU A 14 -18.91 5.20 -4.38
CA GLU A 14 -19.56 4.28 -5.33
C GLU A 14 -18.74 4.13 -6.62
N SER A 15 -18.26 5.26 -7.17
CA SER A 15 -17.42 5.27 -8.37
C SER A 15 -16.05 4.61 -8.16
N LEU A 16 -15.58 4.52 -6.91
CA LEU A 16 -14.28 3.94 -6.56
C LEU A 16 -14.37 2.46 -6.14
N ILE A 17 -15.57 1.86 -6.07
CA ILE A 17 -15.74 0.47 -5.61
C ILE A 17 -14.88 -0.51 -6.41
N GLU A 18 -14.98 -0.46 -7.74
CA GLU A 18 -14.25 -1.38 -8.62
C GLU A 18 -12.72 -1.29 -8.46
N PRO A 19 -12.07 -0.12 -8.60
CA PRO A 19 -10.61 -0.03 -8.43
C PRO A 19 -10.15 -0.37 -7.01
N VAL A 20 -10.94 -0.02 -5.97
CA VAL A 20 -10.62 -0.40 -4.59
C VAL A 20 -10.68 -1.92 -4.41
N HIS A 21 -11.68 -2.59 -5.00
CA HIS A 21 -11.74 -4.06 -4.99
C HIS A 21 -10.57 -4.71 -5.72
N GLN A 22 -10.08 -4.13 -6.81
CA GLN A 22 -8.88 -4.64 -7.49
C GLN A 22 -7.65 -4.56 -6.60
N ILE A 23 -7.47 -3.45 -5.86
CA ILE A 23 -6.38 -3.31 -4.87
C ILE A 23 -6.49 -4.40 -3.80
N ILE A 24 -7.69 -4.60 -3.23
CA ILE A 24 -7.94 -5.61 -2.19
C ILE A 24 -7.67 -7.03 -2.72
N SER A 25 -8.08 -7.32 -3.95
CA SER A 25 -7.84 -8.61 -4.60
C SER A 25 -6.35 -8.89 -4.73
N ALA A 26 -5.58 -7.91 -5.23
CA ALA A 26 -4.13 -8.04 -5.36
C ALA A 26 -3.44 -8.28 -4.00
N ILE A 27 -3.90 -7.60 -2.94
CA ILE A 27 -3.40 -7.82 -1.58
C ILE A 27 -3.68 -9.26 -1.12
N LYS A 28 -4.89 -9.79 -1.34
CA LYS A 28 -5.24 -11.17 -0.97
C LYS A 28 -4.37 -12.19 -1.71
N THR A 29 -4.22 -12.03 -3.02
CA THR A 29 -3.37 -12.92 -3.83
C THR A 29 -1.91 -12.91 -3.34
N ALA A 30 -1.38 -11.74 -2.95
CA ALA A 30 -0.03 -11.65 -2.37
C ALA A 30 0.08 -12.39 -1.03
N LEU A 31 -0.93 -12.25 -0.15
CA LEU A 31 -0.98 -12.94 1.13
C LEU A 31 -1.10 -14.47 0.95
N GLU A 32 -1.91 -14.93 0.01
CA GLU A 32 -2.06 -16.36 -0.32
C GLU A 32 -0.77 -16.99 -0.88
N SER A 33 0.05 -16.19 -1.55
CA SER A 33 1.34 -16.62 -2.12
C SER A 33 2.49 -16.53 -1.11
N THR A 34 2.25 -16.04 0.11
CA THR A 34 3.29 -15.86 1.11
C THR A 34 3.63 -17.19 1.79
N PRO A 35 4.93 -17.56 1.88
CA PRO A 35 5.34 -18.77 2.59
C PRO A 35 4.87 -18.78 4.05
N PRO A 36 4.47 -19.94 4.61
CA PRO A 36 3.96 -20.04 5.98
C PRO A 36 4.90 -19.46 7.03
N GLU A 37 6.22 -19.54 6.79
CA GLU A 37 7.27 -19.06 7.70
C GLU A 37 7.24 -17.54 7.89
N LEU A 38 6.67 -16.80 6.93
CA LEU A 38 6.52 -15.33 6.98
C LEU A 38 5.12 -14.88 7.40
N SER A 39 4.14 -15.79 7.40
CA SER A 39 2.75 -15.46 7.70
C SER A 39 2.54 -14.98 9.14
N SER A 40 3.25 -15.56 10.11
CA SER A 40 3.19 -15.12 11.51
C SER A 40 3.63 -13.67 11.67
N ASP A 41 4.72 -13.28 11.01
CA ASP A 41 5.26 -11.93 11.07
C ASP A 41 4.30 -10.91 10.44
N ILE A 42 3.58 -11.29 9.39
CA ILE A 42 2.55 -10.44 8.76
C ILE A 42 1.34 -10.28 9.67
N VAL A 43 0.90 -11.33 10.37
CA VAL A 43 -0.20 -11.25 11.34
C VAL A 43 0.12 -10.25 12.44
N ASP A 44 1.37 -10.26 12.94
CA ASP A 44 1.80 -9.37 14.01
C ASP A 44 2.07 -7.94 13.55
N ARG A 45 2.78 -7.76 12.42
CA ARG A 45 3.25 -6.43 11.95
C ARG A 45 2.28 -5.74 10.99
N GLY A 46 1.44 -6.52 10.32
CA GLY A 46 0.43 -6.04 9.39
C GLY A 46 0.98 -5.50 8.06
N ILE A 47 0.16 -4.69 7.40
CA ILE A 47 0.41 -4.07 6.10
C ILE A 47 0.76 -2.60 6.28
N VAL A 48 1.74 -2.11 5.52
CA VAL A 48 2.10 -0.69 5.45
C VAL A 48 1.74 -0.15 4.08
N LEU A 49 0.86 0.85 4.03
CA LEU A 49 0.52 1.56 2.80
C LEU A 49 1.52 2.69 2.56
N SER A 50 2.09 2.73 1.37
CA SER A 50 2.92 3.82 0.87
C SER A 50 2.35 4.37 -0.44
N GLY A 51 2.92 5.46 -0.94
CA GLY A 51 2.47 6.16 -2.14
C GLY A 51 1.21 7.00 -1.91
N GLY A 52 0.89 7.84 -2.91
CA GLY A 52 -0.29 8.72 -2.83
C GLY A 52 -1.62 8.00 -2.73
N GLY A 53 -1.72 6.79 -3.29
CA GLY A 53 -2.92 5.96 -3.19
C GLY A 53 -3.26 5.55 -1.75
N GLY A 54 -2.26 5.42 -0.87
CA GLY A 54 -2.45 5.14 0.55
C GLY A 54 -3.16 6.27 1.32
N LEU A 55 -3.23 7.48 0.75
CA LEU A 55 -3.91 8.65 1.33
C LEU A 55 -5.42 8.68 1.01
N LEU A 56 -5.94 7.75 0.20
CA LEU A 56 -7.37 7.65 -0.01
C LEU A 56 -8.07 7.41 1.34
N ARG A 57 -8.96 8.32 1.72
CA ARG A 57 -9.64 8.30 3.01
C ARG A 57 -10.27 6.93 3.26
N ASN A 58 -9.97 6.37 4.42
CA ASN A 58 -10.45 5.06 4.89
C ASN A 58 -9.98 3.84 4.09
N LEU A 59 -9.11 3.96 3.09
CA LEU A 59 -8.61 2.80 2.35
C LEU A 59 -7.94 1.76 3.27
N GLY A 60 -7.06 2.21 4.16
CA GLY A 60 -6.41 1.33 5.14
C GLY A 60 -7.41 0.60 6.05
N LYS A 61 -8.51 1.27 6.43
CA LYS A 61 -9.58 0.66 7.23
C LYS A 61 -10.29 -0.44 6.43
N VAL A 62 -10.68 -0.18 5.18
CA VAL A 62 -11.34 -1.16 4.31
C VAL A 62 -10.44 -2.38 4.09
N ILE A 63 -9.15 -2.17 3.85
CA ILE A 63 -8.18 -3.26 3.71
C ILE A 63 -8.10 -4.06 5.01
N SER A 64 -7.94 -3.39 6.16
CA SER A 64 -7.84 -4.05 7.47
C SER A 64 -9.07 -4.89 7.81
N GLU A 65 -10.27 -4.35 7.58
CA GLU A 65 -11.52 -5.06 7.81
C GLU A 65 -11.65 -6.31 6.93
N THR A 66 -11.11 -6.24 5.72
CA THR A 66 -11.19 -7.32 4.73
C THR A 66 -10.13 -8.40 4.94
N THR A 67 -8.90 -8.02 5.26
CA THR A 67 -7.77 -8.96 5.44
C THR A 67 -7.63 -9.45 6.88
N LYS A 68 -8.28 -8.79 7.84
CA LYS A 68 -8.11 -9.01 9.28
C LYS A 68 -6.69 -8.76 9.80
N LEU A 69 -5.89 -8.01 9.04
CA LEU A 69 -4.55 -7.62 9.42
C LEU A 69 -4.53 -6.15 9.87
N PRO A 70 -3.62 -5.77 10.78
CA PRO A 70 -3.33 -4.37 11.05
C PRO A 70 -2.91 -3.66 9.75
N VAL A 71 -3.41 -2.46 9.50
CA VAL A 71 -2.99 -1.66 8.35
C VAL A 71 -2.67 -0.25 8.81
N ARG A 72 -1.50 0.26 8.43
CA ARG A 72 -1.09 1.65 8.69
C ARG A 72 -0.58 2.31 7.43
N VAL A 73 -0.77 3.62 7.33
CA VAL A 73 -0.12 4.45 6.31
C VAL A 73 1.26 4.83 6.82
N ALA A 74 2.27 4.83 5.96
CA ALA A 74 3.59 5.32 6.30
C ALA A 74 3.57 6.81 6.70
N ASP A 75 4.54 7.26 7.50
CA ASP A 75 4.58 8.65 8.00
C ASP A 75 4.70 9.69 6.87
N ASP A 76 5.50 9.38 5.84
CA ASP A 76 5.60 10.17 4.61
C ASP A 76 5.40 9.25 3.39
N PRO A 77 4.14 8.92 3.06
CA PRO A 77 3.85 7.91 2.05
C PRO A 77 4.23 8.40 0.65
N LEU A 78 4.22 9.71 0.39
CA LEU A 78 4.59 10.29 -0.89
C LEU A 78 6.11 10.20 -1.14
N CYS A 79 6.92 10.33 -0.10
CA CYS A 79 8.38 10.31 -0.24
C CYS A 79 9.01 8.95 0.03
N CYS A 80 8.25 7.93 0.46
CA CYS A 80 8.78 6.60 0.80
C CYS A 80 9.75 6.01 -0.24
N VAL A 81 9.42 6.12 -1.53
CA VAL A 81 10.29 5.61 -2.61
C VAL A 81 11.61 6.38 -2.65
N ALA A 82 11.55 7.70 -2.72
CA ALA A 82 12.74 8.55 -2.80
C ALA A 82 13.64 8.41 -1.56
N LEU A 83 13.03 8.42 -0.36
CA LEU A 83 13.75 8.27 0.90
C LEU A 83 14.37 6.87 1.04
N GLY A 84 13.66 5.82 0.61
CA GLY A 84 14.18 4.45 0.60
C GLY A 84 15.39 4.31 -0.32
N SER A 85 15.30 4.84 -1.54
CA SER A 85 16.42 4.87 -2.48
C SER A 85 17.62 5.67 -1.94
N GLY A 86 17.37 6.83 -1.32
CA GLY A 86 18.41 7.64 -0.68
C GLY A 86 19.14 6.87 0.43
N LYS A 87 18.39 6.17 1.30
CA LYS A 87 18.98 5.34 2.37
C LYS A 87 19.90 4.24 1.85
N VAL A 88 19.55 3.62 0.71
CA VAL A 88 20.40 2.61 0.07
C VAL A 88 21.71 3.23 -0.43
N LEU A 89 21.65 4.42 -1.05
CA LEU A 89 22.83 5.15 -1.53
C LEU A 89 23.73 5.62 -0.38
N GLU A 90 23.16 6.03 0.75
CA GLU A 90 23.93 6.43 1.94
C GLU A 90 24.60 5.25 2.65
N ASN A 91 24.07 4.03 2.47
CA ASN A 91 24.51 2.83 3.18
C ASN A 91 24.88 1.71 2.19
N MET A 92 25.64 2.06 1.14
CA MET A 92 26.00 1.13 0.07
C MET A 92 26.78 -0.10 0.55
N ASP A 93 27.56 0.01 1.62
CA ASP A 93 28.28 -1.14 2.18
C ASP A 93 27.33 -2.24 2.66
N TYR A 94 26.16 -1.87 3.16
CA TYR A 94 25.15 -2.80 3.65
C TYR A 94 24.12 -3.18 2.57
N PHE A 95 23.64 -2.20 1.80
CA PHE A 95 22.57 -2.39 0.81
C PHE A 95 23.03 -2.47 -0.65
N GLY A 96 24.33 -2.51 -0.94
CA GLY A 96 24.85 -2.50 -2.32
C GLY A 96 24.29 -3.63 -3.20
N HIS A 97 23.95 -4.77 -2.59
CA HIS A 97 23.31 -5.90 -3.25
C HIS A 97 21.89 -5.61 -3.79
N VAL A 98 21.23 -4.54 -3.33
CA VAL A 98 19.90 -4.13 -3.79
C VAL A 98 19.98 -3.32 -5.09
N LEU A 99 21.10 -2.61 -5.34
CA LEU A 99 21.27 -1.73 -6.51
C LEU A 99 21.72 -2.48 -7.75
N PHE A 100 22.57 -3.49 -7.55
CA PHE A 100 23.20 -4.23 -8.65
C PHE A 100 22.69 -5.66 -8.64
N LYS A 101 22.29 -6.13 -9.83
CA LYS A 101 21.91 -7.53 -10.03
C LYS A 101 23.13 -8.40 -9.69
N GLN A 102 22.98 -9.31 -8.74
CA GLN A 102 23.99 -10.33 -8.47
C GLN A 102 23.87 -11.37 -9.59
N ASP A 103 24.91 -11.49 -10.42
CA ASP A 103 25.09 -12.59 -11.37
C ASP A 103 25.40 -13.91 -10.64
#